data_AF-A0A3D2FBQ0-F1
#
_entry.id   AF-A0A3D2FBQ0-F1
#
_cell.length_a   1.000
_cell.length_b   1.000
_cell.length_c   1.000
_cell.angle_alpha   90.00
_cell.angle_beta   90.00
_cell.angle_gamma   90.00
#
_symmetry.space_group_name_H-M   'P 1'
#
loop_
_entity.id
_entity.type
_entity.pdbx_description
1 polymer ?
#
loop_
_entity_poly.entity_id
_entity_poly.type
_entity_poly.pdbx_seq_one_letter_code
_entity_poly.pdbx_strand_id
1 'polypeptide(L)'
;SDALMSKLSANCLPLWIKGDDAHTAELVRRFDKAPKPMAYQPEFLAKSWTEYLNENSISGDKVNPDAFVRWTYARALEHRQPRYEAMARWGVTVTADEVASLKSAADFDALVGHAIDRM
;
A
#
# COMPACT_ATOMS: atom_id res chain seq x y z
N SER A 1 -2.58 -23.72 -1.57
CA SER A 1 -1.39 -23.28 -2.33
C SER A 1 -1.80 -22.10 -3.20
N ASP A 2 -0.93 -21.11 -3.37
CA ASP A 2 -1.15 -19.99 -4.30
C ASP A 2 -0.20 -20.19 -5.49
N ALA A 3 -0.74 -20.55 -6.64
CA ALA A 3 0.05 -20.91 -7.82
C ALA A 3 0.87 -19.74 -8.38
N LEU A 4 0.35 -18.52 -8.26
CA LEU A 4 1.04 -17.32 -8.73
C LEU A 4 2.23 -17.03 -7.80
N MET A 5 1.98 -16.99 -6.50
CA MET A 5 3.04 -16.71 -5.53
C MET A 5 4.13 -17.79 -5.56
N SER A 6 3.76 -19.07 -5.70
CA SER A 6 4.73 -20.17 -5.89
C SER A 6 5.63 -19.95 -7.11
N LYS A 7 5.07 -19.51 -8.24
CA LYS A 7 5.85 -19.25 -9.45
C LYS A 7 6.75 -18.02 -9.29
N LEU A 8 6.25 -16.96 -8.65
CA LEU A 8 7.01 -15.73 -8.43
C LEU A 8 8.18 -15.98 -7.46
N SER A 9 7.94 -16.62 -6.32
CA SER A 9 8.96 -16.87 -5.30
C SER A 9 10.03 -17.87 -5.75
N ALA A 10 9.75 -18.69 -6.78
CA ALA A 10 10.75 -19.57 -7.38
C ALA A 10 11.74 -18.83 -8.29
N ASN A 11 11.43 -17.62 -8.75
CA ASN A 11 12.24 -16.87 -9.73
C ASN A 11 12.72 -15.51 -9.19
N CYS A 12 12.04 -14.97 -8.19
CA CYS A 12 12.30 -13.66 -7.60
C CYS A 12 12.25 -13.77 -6.08
N LEU A 13 12.88 -12.83 -5.39
CA LEU A 13 12.67 -12.62 -3.96
C LEU A 13 11.56 -11.56 -3.77
N PRO A 14 10.37 -11.93 -3.27
CA PRO A 14 9.38 -10.93 -2.86
C PRO A 14 9.95 -10.11 -1.71
N LEU A 15 9.91 -8.79 -1.86
CA LEU A 15 10.32 -7.84 -0.83
C LEU A 15 9.12 -6.98 -0.48
N TRP A 16 8.65 -7.09 0.77
CA TRP A 16 7.62 -6.18 1.29
C TRP A 16 8.27 -5.04 2.06
N ILE A 17 8.00 -3.81 1.62
CA ILE A 17 8.31 -2.60 2.39
C ILE A 17 7.11 -2.33 3.30
N LYS A 18 7.21 -2.75 4.56
CA LYS A 18 6.17 -2.56 5.56
C LYS A 18 6.24 -1.13 6.10
N GLY A 19 5.20 -0.36 5.80
CA GLY A 19 4.96 0.93 6.43
C GLY A 19 4.31 0.78 7.80
N ASP A 20 4.54 1.77 8.65
CA ASP A 20 3.80 2.01 9.88
C ASP A 20 2.75 3.12 9.68
N ASP A 21 2.15 3.59 10.77
CA ASP A 21 1.15 4.66 10.73
C ASP A 21 1.75 5.99 10.25
N ALA A 22 3.01 6.28 10.63
CA ALA A 22 3.70 7.49 10.19
C ALA A 22 3.98 7.47 8.68
N HIS A 23 4.43 6.33 8.15
CA HIS A 23 4.60 6.13 6.71
C HIS A 23 3.27 6.25 5.97
N THR A 24 2.19 5.69 6.51
CA THR A 24 0.85 5.78 5.92
C THR A 24 0.38 7.23 5.86
N ALA A 25 0.56 8.00 6.93
CA ALA A 25 0.25 9.42 6.97
C ALA A 25 1.05 10.22 5.92
N GLU A 26 2.34 9.90 5.73
CA GLU A 26 3.18 10.52 4.71
C GLU A 26 2.73 10.16 3.28
N LEU A 27 2.32 8.92 3.03
CA LEU A 27 1.74 8.52 1.75
C LEU A 27 0.47 9.31 1.43
N VAL A 28 -0.44 9.46 2.41
CA VAL A 28 -1.66 10.27 2.27
C VAL A 28 -1.30 11.73 1.98
N ARG A 29 -0.40 12.34 2.77
CA ARG A 29 0.04 13.74 2.56
C ARG A 29 0.63 13.96 1.17
N ARG A 30 1.43 13.03 0.67
CA ARG A 30 2.01 13.09 -0.69
C ARG A 30 0.93 12.98 -1.77
N PHE A 31 -0.04 12.09 -1.56
CA PHE A 31 -1.17 11.93 -2.47
C PHE A 31 -2.05 13.18 -2.50
N ASP A 32 -2.30 13.81 -1.35
CA ASP A 32 -3.06 15.06 -1.26
C ASP A 32 -2.39 16.20 -2.03
N LYS A 33 -1.05 16.28 -1.97
CA LYS A 33 -0.25 17.29 -2.69
C LYS A 33 -0.24 17.07 -4.20
N ALA A 34 -0.26 15.83 -4.67
CA ALA A 34 -0.14 15.47 -6.07
C ALA A 34 -0.89 14.14 -6.34
N PRO A 35 -2.23 14.18 -6.50
CA PRO A 35 -3.02 12.98 -6.64
C PRO A 35 -2.66 12.27 -7.94
N LYS A 36 -2.36 10.98 -7.82
CA LYS A 36 -2.08 10.11 -8.98
C LYS A 36 -3.37 9.42 -9.41
N PRO A 37 -3.57 9.15 -10.71
CA PRO A 37 -4.65 8.28 -11.14
C PRO A 37 -4.57 6.92 -10.44
N MET A 38 -5.66 6.48 -9.82
CA MET A 38 -5.73 5.23 -9.08
C MET A 38 -6.73 4.28 -9.74
N ALA A 39 -6.28 3.08 -10.08
CA ALA A 39 -7.17 1.97 -10.41
C ALA A 39 -7.59 1.27 -9.12
N TYR A 40 -8.88 1.28 -8.84
CA TYR A 40 -9.45 0.58 -7.69
C TYR A 40 -10.13 -0.71 -8.14
N GLN A 41 -10.15 -1.69 -7.25
CA GLN A 41 -11.03 -2.84 -7.43
C GLN A 41 -12.49 -2.35 -7.47
N PRO A 42 -13.31 -2.75 -8.47
CA PRO A 42 -14.67 -2.23 -8.63
C PRO A 42 -15.54 -2.35 -7.37
N GLU A 43 -15.47 -3.49 -6.70
CA GLU A 43 -16.26 -3.75 -5.49
C GLU A 43 -15.83 -2.85 -4.32
N PHE A 44 -14.52 -2.63 -4.16
CA PHE A 44 -13.98 -1.73 -3.16
C PHE A 44 -14.42 -0.28 -3.41
N LEU A 45 -14.40 0.16 -4.67
CA LEU A 45 -14.80 1.52 -5.03
C LEU A 45 -16.30 1.75 -4.82
N ALA A 46 -17.15 0.79 -5.22
CA ALA A 46 -18.59 0.87 -5.01
C ALA A 46 -18.97 0.91 -3.53
N LYS A 47 -18.30 0.10 -2.70
CA LYS A 47 -18.45 0.14 -1.24
C LYS A 47 -18.02 1.49 -0.67
N SER A 48 -16.83 1.95 -1.04
CA SER A 48 -16.28 3.26 -0.62
C SER A 48 -17.19 4.42 -1.00
N TRP A 49 -17.81 4.39 -2.19
CA TRP A 49 -18.77 5.39 -2.64
C TRP A 49 -19.99 5.45 -1.72
N THR A 50 -20.61 4.31 -1.43
CA THR A 50 -21.79 4.23 -0.55
C THR A 50 -21.47 4.72 0.85
N GLU A 51 -20.32 4.30 1.40
CA GLU A 51 -19.86 4.72 2.72
C GLU A 51 -19.62 6.23 2.79
N TYR A 52 -18.95 6.80 1.79
CA TYR A 52 -18.68 8.24 1.74
C TYR A 52 -19.96 9.08 1.72
N LEU A 53 -20.94 8.69 0.90
CA LEU A 53 -22.23 9.39 0.83
C LEU A 53 -22.97 9.36 2.18
N ASN A 54 -22.97 8.20 2.84
CA ASN A 54 -23.62 8.01 4.13
C ASN A 54 -22.92 8.80 5.26
N GLU A 55 -21.59 8.69 5.36
CA GLU A 55 -20.79 9.37 6.39
C GLU A 55 -20.91 10.91 6.28
N ASN A 56 -21.04 11.43 5.06
CA ASN A 56 -21.16 12.88 4.82
C ASN A 56 -22.61 13.36 4.71
N SER A 57 -23.59 12.45 4.72
CA SER A 57 -25.02 12.77 4.51
C SER A 57 -25.27 13.63 3.27
N ILE A 58 -24.64 13.28 2.14
CA ILE A 58 -24.74 14.00 0.86
C ILE A 58 -25.20 13.07 -0.27
N SER A 59 -25.78 13.67 -1.31
CA SER A 59 -26.08 13.00 -2.57
C SER A 59 -24.88 13.02 -3.52
N GLY A 60 -24.84 12.06 -4.46
CA GLY A 60 -23.73 11.89 -5.39
C GLY A 60 -23.39 13.13 -6.24
N ASP A 61 -24.39 13.94 -6.58
CA ASP A 61 -24.21 15.20 -7.33
C ASP A 61 -23.55 16.32 -6.52
N LYS A 62 -23.42 16.16 -5.19
CA LYS A 62 -22.76 17.10 -4.29
C LYS A 62 -21.35 16.68 -3.90
N VAL A 63 -20.89 15.52 -4.36
CA VAL A 63 -19.55 15.02 -4.05
C VAL A 63 -18.50 15.88 -4.74
N ASN A 64 -17.52 16.36 -3.98
CA ASN A 64 -16.27 16.86 -4.53
C ASN A 64 -15.38 15.66 -4.90
N PRO A 65 -15.06 15.43 -6.19
CA PRO A 65 -14.27 14.28 -6.63
C PRO A 65 -12.88 14.24 -5.98
N ASP A 66 -12.23 15.38 -5.77
CA ASP A 66 -10.90 15.44 -5.16
C ASP A 66 -10.95 15.05 -3.68
N ALA A 67 -12.00 15.48 -2.97
CA ALA A 67 -12.20 15.10 -1.57
C ALA A 67 -12.49 13.60 -1.44
N PHE A 68 -13.33 13.06 -2.32
CA PHE A 68 -13.64 11.63 -2.36
C PHE A 68 -12.38 10.79 -2.65
N VAL A 69 -11.60 11.16 -3.68
CA VAL A 69 -10.40 10.40 -4.07
C VAL A 69 -9.34 10.40 -2.95
N ARG A 70 -9.15 11.51 -2.24
CA ARG A 70 -8.27 11.57 -1.06
C ARG A 70 -8.76 10.68 0.08
N TRP A 71 -10.06 10.74 0.39
CA TRP A 71 -10.68 9.90 1.42
C TRP A 71 -10.60 8.41 1.07
N THR A 72 -10.85 8.03 -0.18
CA THR A 72 -10.77 6.65 -0.66
C THR A 72 -9.33 6.14 -0.69
N TYR A 73 -8.35 7.00 -0.97
CA TYR A 73 -6.94 6.59 -1.01
C TYR A 73 -6.43 6.07 0.34
N ALA A 74 -6.74 6.78 1.44
CA ALA A 74 -6.35 6.34 2.79
C ALA A 74 -6.92 4.95 3.11
N ARG A 75 -8.21 4.74 2.86
CA ARG A 75 -8.87 3.44 3.04
C ARG A 75 -8.31 2.36 2.11
N ALA A 76 -7.88 2.74 0.91
CA ALA A 76 -7.27 1.80 -0.03
C ALA A 76 -5.90 1.31 0.47
N LEU A 77 -5.13 2.13 1.19
CA LEU A 77 -3.89 1.68 1.83
C LEU A 77 -4.19 0.61 2.89
N GLU A 78 -5.12 0.88 3.81
CA GLU A 78 -5.56 -0.07 4.83
C GLU A 78 -6.10 -1.36 4.23
N HIS A 79 -6.94 -1.26 3.20
CA HIS A 79 -7.55 -2.41 2.54
C HIS A 79 -6.53 -3.34 1.86
N ARG A 80 -5.35 -2.82 1.51
CA ARG A 80 -4.25 -3.61 0.92
C ARG A 80 -3.40 -4.30 1.98
N GLN A 81 -3.35 -3.80 3.21
CA GLN A 81 -2.47 -4.32 4.26
C GLN A 81 -2.60 -5.84 4.47
N PRO A 82 -3.80 -6.43 4.63
CA PRO A 82 -3.91 -7.88 4.84
C PRO A 82 -3.42 -8.69 3.64
N ARG A 83 -3.55 -8.16 2.41
CA ARG A 83 -3.08 -8.82 1.20
C ARG A 83 -1.56 -8.78 1.11
N TYR A 84 -0.96 -7.64 1.44
CA TYR A 84 0.49 -7.46 1.45
C TYR A 84 1.13 -8.33 2.54
N GLU A 85 0.55 -8.38 3.73
CA GLU A 85 0.99 -9.26 4.82
C GLU A 85 0.90 -10.75 4.42
N ALA A 86 -0.19 -11.17 3.77
CA ALA A 86 -0.32 -12.54 3.29
C ALA A 86 0.73 -12.92 2.23
N MET A 87 1.12 -11.97 1.36
CA MET A 87 2.17 -12.14 0.35
C MET A 87 3.57 -12.07 0.94
N ALA A 88 3.78 -11.35 2.03
CA ALA A 88 5.09 -11.21 2.68
C ALA A 88 5.66 -12.54 3.18
N ARG A 89 4.80 -13.53 3.46
CA ARG A 89 5.18 -14.90 3.82
C ARG A 89 5.99 -15.64 2.73
N TRP A 90 6.04 -15.10 1.52
CA TRP A 90 6.73 -15.70 0.37
C TRP A 90 8.13 -15.10 0.13
N GLY A 91 8.60 -14.21 1.00
CA GLY A 91 9.90 -13.56 0.88
C GLY A 91 10.30 -12.85 2.17
N VAL A 92 10.91 -11.67 2.03
CA VAL A 92 11.43 -10.88 3.15
C VAL A 92 10.63 -9.61 3.38
N THR A 93 10.70 -9.09 4.61
CA THR A 93 10.08 -7.82 5.00
C THR A 93 11.16 -6.85 5.49
N VAL A 94 11.10 -5.61 5.02
CA VAL A 94 11.89 -4.47 5.49
C VAL A 94 10.94 -3.33 5.87
N THR A 95 11.37 -2.41 6.72
CA THR A 95 10.53 -1.26 7.10
C THR A 95 10.68 -0.10 6.12
N ALA A 96 9.65 0.75 6.05
CA ALA A 96 9.74 1.99 5.29
C ALA A 96 10.88 2.91 5.77
N ASP A 97 11.19 2.89 7.08
CA ASP A 97 12.27 3.67 7.68
C ASP A 97 13.66 3.14 7.28
N GLU A 98 13.84 1.81 7.26
CA GLU A 98 15.06 1.18 6.76
C GLU A 98 15.32 1.63 5.31
N VAL A 99 14.28 1.60 4.47
CA VAL A 99 14.36 2.04 3.06
C VAL A 99 14.60 3.54 2.93
N ALA A 100 13.98 4.37 3.77
CA ALA A 100 14.15 5.82 3.73
C ALA A 100 15.58 6.26 4.14
N SER A 101 16.29 5.42 4.91
CA SER A 101 17.65 5.70 5.37
C SER A 101 18.75 5.44 4.32
N LEU A 102 18.41 4.72 3.23
CA LEU A 102 19.35 4.31 2.20
C LEU A 102 19.86 5.51 1.40
N LYS A 103 21.15 5.51 1.05
CA LYS A 103 21.81 6.58 0.29
C LYS A 103 22.41 6.08 -1.02
N SER A 104 22.50 4.76 -1.19
CA SER A 104 23.12 4.12 -2.33
C SER A 104 22.48 2.77 -2.64
N ALA A 105 22.78 2.23 -3.84
CA ALA A 105 22.39 0.88 -4.21
C ALA A 105 23.04 -0.17 -3.30
N ALA A 106 24.28 0.05 -2.85
CA ALA A 106 24.97 -0.87 -1.93
C ALA A 106 24.27 -0.97 -0.57
N ASP A 107 23.68 0.12 -0.08
CA ASP A 107 22.88 0.09 1.15
C ASP A 107 21.63 -0.79 0.98
N PHE A 108 21.01 -0.77 -0.20
CA PHE A 108 19.85 -1.60 -0.51
C PHE A 108 20.22 -3.08 -0.54
N ASP A 109 21.31 -3.44 -1.21
CA ASP A 109 21.79 -4.84 -1.27
C ASP A 109 22.10 -5.37 0.15
N ALA A 110 22.74 -4.55 0.99
CA ALA A 110 23.02 -4.89 2.38
C ALA A 110 21.72 -5.05 3.21
N LEU A 111 20.75 -4.15 3.05
CA LEU A 111 19.45 -4.24 3.71
C LEU A 111 18.73 -5.55 3.34
N VAL A 112 18.71 -5.91 2.05
CA VAL A 112 18.08 -7.15 1.59
C VAL A 112 18.81 -8.38 2.17
N GLY A 113 20.15 -8.37 2.18
CA GLY A 113 20.95 -9.43 2.83
C GLY A 113 20.58 -9.61 4.31
N HIS A 114 20.54 -8.51 5.06
CA HIS A 114 20.12 -8.53 6.46
C HIS A 114 18.68 -9.01 6.65
N ALA A 115 17.78 -8.70 5.73
CA ALA A 115 16.39 -9.16 5.79
C ALA A 115 16.28 -10.67 5.57
N ILE A 116 17.14 -11.25 4.71
CA ILE A 116 17.23 -12.71 4.51
C ILE A 116 17.79 -13.38 5.76
N ASP A 117 18.82 -12.82 6.40
CA ASP A 117 19.44 -13.39 7.60
C ASP A 117 18.50 -13.43 8.82
N ARG A 118 17.43 -12.63 8.81
CA ARG A 118 16.40 -12.57 9.88
C ARG A 118 15.28 -13.60 9.72
N MET A 119 15.22 -14.31 8.59
CA MET A 119 14.15 -15.28 8.28
C MET A 119 14.17 -16.53 9.15
#